data_AF-A0A0C2GF06-F1
#
_entry.id   AF-A0A0C2GF06-F1
#
_cell.length_a   1.000
_cell.length_b   1.000
_cell.length_c   1.000
_cell.angle_alpha   90.00
_cell.angle_beta   90.00
_cell.angle_gamma   90.00
#
_symmetry.space_group_name_H-M   'P 1'
#
loop_
_entity.id
_entity.type
_entity.pdbx_description
1 polymer ?
#
loop_
_entity_poly.entity_id
_entity_poly.type
_entity_poly.pdbx_seq_one_letter_code
_entity_poly.pdbx_strand_id
1 'polypeptide(L)'
;MAAATSNLNDAFLTAETNFGLNMLEKLPASHSAVLSPVSVIFALAMVQAGARGKTKTEINEIISKGANDDEIENFYSGLSKDILNAGNGVKTRIANGFFLE
;
A
#
# COMPACT_ATOMS: atom_id res chain seq x y z
N MET A 1 19.43 -13.20 10.53
CA MET A 1 18.06 -13.26 9.97
C MET A 1 17.22 -12.05 10.36
N ALA A 2 17.20 -11.61 11.63
CA ALA A 2 16.43 -10.44 12.09
C ALA A 2 16.74 -9.09 11.40
N ALA A 3 17.98 -8.87 10.96
CA ALA A 3 18.39 -7.62 10.30
C ALA A 3 17.87 -7.46 8.85
N ALA A 4 17.56 -8.57 8.16
CA ALA A 4 17.01 -8.51 6.80
C ALA A 4 15.51 -8.14 6.83
N THR A 5 14.78 -8.68 7.81
CA THR A 5 13.37 -8.38 8.06
C THR A 5 13.13 -6.94 8.53
N SER A 6 14.05 -6.31 9.27
CA SER A 6 13.91 -4.89 9.65
C SER A 6 14.04 -3.97 8.44
N ASN A 7 15.03 -4.22 7.57
CA ASN A 7 15.29 -3.40 6.39
C ASN A 7 14.14 -3.44 5.37
N LEU A 8 13.45 -4.59 5.26
CA LEU A 8 12.33 -4.74 4.35
C LEU A 8 11.08 -4.01 4.87
N ASN A 9 10.80 -4.09 6.17
CA ASN A 9 9.72 -3.33 6.80
C ASN A 9 9.95 -1.82 6.65
N ASP A 10 11.19 -1.35 6.83
CA ASP A 10 11.55 0.06 6.63
C ASP A 10 11.31 0.50 5.17
N ALA A 11 11.54 -0.39 4.20
CA ALA A 11 11.26 -0.12 2.79
C ALA A 11 9.76 0.05 2.53
N PHE A 12 8.91 -0.82 3.08
CA PHE A 12 7.45 -0.68 2.98
C PHE A 12 6.95 0.60 3.65
N LEU A 13 7.40 0.89 4.87
CA LEU A 13 7.02 2.11 5.60
C LEU A 13 7.44 3.39 4.84
N THR A 14 8.64 3.38 4.28
CA THR A 14 9.14 4.49 3.45
C THR A 14 8.32 4.64 2.17
N ALA A 15 7.98 3.52 1.50
CA ALA A 15 7.17 3.52 0.30
C ALA A 15 5.76 4.07 0.58
N GLU A 16 5.09 3.59 1.63
CA GLU A 16 3.77 4.08 2.05
C GLU A 16 3.77 5.59 2.37
N THR A 17 4.78 6.04 3.13
CA THR A 17 4.90 7.44 3.52
C THR A 17 5.14 8.33 2.31
N ASN A 18 6.09 7.96 1.44
CA ASN A 18 6.38 8.71 0.23
C ASN A 18 5.19 8.72 -0.72
N PHE A 19 4.46 7.61 -0.85
CA PHE A 19 3.27 7.54 -1.67
C PHE A 19 2.19 8.52 -1.17
N GLY A 20 1.91 8.53 0.12
CA GLY A 20 0.95 9.47 0.72
C GLY A 20 1.36 10.93 0.57
N LEU A 21 2.64 11.26 0.78
CA LEU A 21 3.16 12.62 0.59
C LEU A 21 3.09 13.06 -0.88
N ASN A 22 3.45 12.17 -1.81
CA ASN A 22 3.34 12.45 -3.24
C ASN A 22 1.88 12.66 -3.65
N MET A 23 0.93 11.87 -3.14
CA MET A 23 -0.49 12.11 -3.38
C MET A 23 -0.93 13.50 -2.90
N LEU A 24 -0.49 13.90 -1.70
CA LEU A 24 -0.80 15.20 -1.12
C LEU A 24 -0.20 16.35 -1.96
N GLU A 25 1.04 16.21 -2.42
CA GLU A 25 1.71 17.19 -3.28
C GLU A 25 0.97 17.42 -4.61
N LYS A 26 0.30 16.39 -5.14
CA LYS A 26 -0.47 16.50 -6.38
C LYS A 26 -1.85 17.13 -6.20
N LEU A 27 -2.29 17.40 -4.97
CA LEU A 27 -3.57 18.04 -4.74
C LEU A 27 -3.52 19.56 -4.98
N PRO A 28 -4.59 20.14 -5.55
CA PRO A 28 -4.69 21.58 -5.68
C PRO A 28 -4.86 22.23 -4.30
N ALA A 29 -4.01 23.22 -3.98
CA ALA A 29 -4.08 23.96 -2.72
C ALA A 29 -5.33 24.85 -2.57
N SER A 30 -6.16 24.96 -3.60
CA SER A 30 -7.33 25.84 -3.66
C SER A 30 -8.59 25.25 -3.04
N HIS A 31 -8.61 23.95 -2.70
CA HIS A 31 -9.80 23.28 -2.18
C HIS A 31 -9.44 22.33 -1.03
N SER A 32 -10.39 22.11 -0.13
CA SER A 32 -10.27 21.06 0.90
C SER A 32 -10.38 19.69 0.26
N ALA A 33 -9.49 18.77 0.64
CA ALA A 33 -9.46 17.41 0.13
C ALA A 33 -9.04 16.45 1.24
N VAL A 34 -9.53 15.21 1.17
CA VAL A 34 -9.20 14.11 2.09
C VAL A 34 -8.79 12.91 1.25
N LEU A 35 -7.72 12.24 1.67
CA LEU A 35 -7.13 11.10 0.99
C LEU A 35 -7.05 9.91 1.92
N SER A 36 -7.05 8.71 1.36
CA SER A 36 -6.67 7.49 2.06
C SER A 36 -5.57 6.78 1.27
N PRO A 37 -4.28 7.13 1.49
CA PRO A 37 -3.16 6.49 0.79
C PRO A 37 -3.17 4.97 0.95
N VAL A 38 -3.46 4.47 2.16
CA VAL A 38 -3.54 3.04 2.45
C VAL A 38 -4.62 2.32 1.62
N SER A 39 -5.79 2.94 1.40
CA SER A 39 -6.84 2.34 0.56
C SER A 39 -6.36 2.19 -0.88
N VAL A 40 -5.68 3.21 -1.41
CA VAL A 40 -5.14 3.19 -2.77
C VAL A 40 -4.02 2.16 -2.91
N ILE A 41 -3.13 2.05 -1.92
CA ILE A 41 -2.07 1.04 -1.91
C ILE A 41 -2.66 -0.38 -1.93
N PHE A 42 -3.69 -0.65 -1.12
CA PHE A 42 -4.37 -1.95 -1.17
C PHE A 42 -5.02 -2.22 -2.53
N ALA A 43 -5.59 -1.22 -3.19
CA ALA A 43 -6.10 -1.37 -4.56
C ALA A 43 -4.95 -1.67 -5.55
N LEU A 44 -3.82 -0.99 -5.43
CA LEU A 44 -2.63 -1.24 -6.25
C LEU A 44 -2.04 -2.63 -6.00
N ALA A 45 -2.00 -3.11 -4.75
CA ALA A 45 -1.54 -4.46 -4.44
C ALA A 45 -2.43 -5.54 -5.10
N MET A 46 -3.75 -5.33 -5.17
CA MET A 46 -4.64 -6.22 -5.93
C MET A 46 -4.36 -6.18 -7.44
N VAL A 47 -4.11 -4.99 -8.01
CA VAL A 47 -3.75 -4.84 -9.42
C VAL A 47 -2.37 -5.46 -9.71
N GLN A 48 -1.42 -5.29 -8.79
CA GLN A 48 -0.07 -5.84 -8.86
C GLN A 48 -0.07 -7.37 -9.00
N ALA A 49 -0.97 -8.04 -8.25
CA ALA A 49 -1.11 -9.49 -8.32
C ALA A 49 -1.54 -9.99 -9.71
N GLY A 50 -2.34 -9.19 -10.44
CA GLY A 50 -2.74 -9.49 -11.82
C GLY A 50 -1.77 -8.97 -12.90
N ALA A 51 -0.87 -8.05 -12.55
CA ALA A 51 0.03 -7.40 -13.50
C ALA A 51 1.24 -8.25 -13.88
N ARG A 52 1.86 -7.94 -15.02
CA ARG A 52 3.11 -8.57 -15.51
C ARG A 52 4.02 -7.54 -16.17
N GLY A 53 5.29 -7.92 -16.33
CA GLY A 53 6.29 -7.12 -17.04
C GLY A 53 6.42 -5.70 -16.49
N LYS A 54 6.50 -4.72 -17.39
CA LYS A 54 6.72 -3.31 -17.04
C LYS A 54 5.66 -2.76 -16.07
N THR A 55 4.38 -3.08 -16.28
CA THR A 55 3.29 -2.61 -15.40
C THR A 55 3.48 -3.10 -13.97
N LYS A 56 3.89 -4.36 -13.78
CA LYS A 56 4.18 -4.89 -12.45
C LYS A 56 5.35 -4.19 -11.80
N THR A 57 6.42 -3.95 -12.57
CA THR A 57 7.62 -3.25 -12.08
C THR A 57 7.31 -1.83 -11.61
N GLU A 58 6.54 -1.06 -12.39
CA GLU A 58 6.14 0.31 -12.02
C GLU A 58 5.30 0.32 -10.74
N ILE A 59 4.41 -0.66 -10.54
CA ILE A 59 3.64 -0.76 -9.29
C ILE A 59 4.55 -1.14 -8.11
N ASN A 60 5.43 -2.12 -8.27
CA ASN A 60 6.35 -2.56 -7.21
C ASN A 60 7.28 -1.43 -6.75
N GLU A 61 7.75 -0.57 -7.66
CA GLU A 61 8.60 0.57 -7.31
C GLU A 61 7.91 1.56 -6.37
N ILE A 62 6.58 1.69 -6.48
CA ILE A 62 5.78 2.64 -5.70
C ILE A 62 5.41 2.05 -4.34
N ILE A 63 5.00 0.78 -4.29
CA ILE A 63 4.44 0.18 -3.06
C ILE A 63 5.51 -0.54 -2.24
N SER A 64 6.60 -1.01 -2.86
CA SER A 64 7.49 -1.97 -2.20
C SER A 64 8.84 -2.11 -2.91
N LYS A 65 9.63 -1.03 -2.94
CA LYS A 65 10.90 -1.00 -3.68
C LYS A 65 11.85 -2.09 -3.19
N GLY A 66 12.16 -3.04 -4.07
CA GLY A 66 13.10 -4.14 -3.80
C GLY A 66 12.49 -5.39 -3.17
N ALA A 67 11.18 -5.39 -2.89
CA ALA A 67 10.47 -6.58 -2.42
C ALA A 67 10.08 -7.51 -3.58
N ASN A 68 10.05 -8.81 -3.31
CA ASN A 68 9.48 -9.81 -4.21
C ASN A 68 7.95 -9.95 -4.01
N ASP A 69 7.29 -10.70 -4.89
CA ASP A 69 5.84 -10.83 -4.89
C ASP A 69 5.26 -11.41 -3.59
N ASP A 70 5.91 -12.45 -3.04
CA ASP A 70 5.47 -13.09 -1.80
C ASP A 70 5.63 -12.12 -0.61
N GLU A 71 6.69 -11.33 -0.58
CA GLU A 71 6.92 -10.31 0.45
C GLU A 71 5.84 -9.22 0.41
N ILE A 72 5.46 -8.78 -0.79
CA ILE A 72 4.40 -7.78 -1.01
C ILE A 72 3.06 -8.31 -0.53
N GLU A 73 2.68 -9.52 -0.95
CA GLU A 73 1.42 -10.15 -0.56
C GLU A 73 1.35 -10.37 0.96
N ASN A 74 2.41 -10.91 1.56
CA ASN A 74 2.48 -11.16 2.99
C ASN A 74 2.38 -9.87 3.81
N PHE A 75 3.10 -8.82 3.39
CA PHE A 75 3.09 -7.54 4.08
C PHE A 75 1.69 -6.89 4.02
N TYR A 76 1.11 -6.73 2.83
CA TYR A 76 -0.17 -6.02 2.70
C TYR A 76 -1.37 -6.82 3.22
N SER A 77 -1.35 -8.15 3.13
CA SER A 77 -2.38 -8.99 3.75
C SER A 77 -2.29 -8.95 5.28
N GLY A 78 -1.07 -8.90 5.85
CA GLY A 78 -0.84 -8.69 7.27
C GLY A 78 -1.34 -7.33 7.73
N LEU A 79 -0.91 -6.26 7.06
CA LEU A 79 -1.33 -4.89 7.35
C LEU A 79 -2.86 -4.73 7.29
N SER A 80 -3.51 -5.32 6.28
CA SER A 80 -4.98 -5.29 6.19
C SER A 80 -5.64 -5.97 7.39
N LYS A 81 -5.11 -7.10 7.88
CA LYS A 81 -5.63 -7.77 9.07
C LYS A 81 -5.45 -6.91 10.31
N ASP A 82 -4.27 -6.33 10.49
CA ASP A 82 -3.94 -5.50 11.64
C ASP A 82 -4.82 -4.26 11.70
N ILE A 83 -5.04 -3.61 10.55
CA ILE A 83 -5.94 -2.46 10.46
C ILE A 83 -7.37 -2.87 10.80
N LEU A 84 -7.90 -3.96 10.26
CA LEU A 84 -9.28 -4.40 10.50
C LEU A 84 -9.52 -4.88 11.93
N ASN A 85 -8.47 -5.36 12.61
CA ASN A 85 -8.52 -5.83 14.00
C ASN A 85 -8.18 -4.73 15.02
N ALA A 86 -8.35 -3.45 14.66
CA ALA A 86 -8.06 -2.33 15.55
C ALA A 86 -8.75 -2.49 16.91
N GLY A 87 -7.97 -2.36 17.99
CA GLY A 87 -8.43 -2.53 19.37
C GLY A 87 -9.08 -1.28 19.98
N ASN A 88 -9.44 -1.37 21.26
CA ASN A 88 -9.86 -0.23 22.09
C ASN A 88 -11.08 0.56 21.58
N GLY A 89 -12.02 -0.13 20.91
CA GLY A 89 -13.26 0.49 20.41
C GLY A 89 -13.07 1.32 19.13
N VAL A 90 -11.85 1.39 18.58
CA VAL A 90 -11.59 2.00 17.27
C VAL A 90 -12.22 1.13 16.18
N LYS A 91 -12.92 1.77 15.24
CA LYS A 91 -13.52 1.08 14.09
C LYS A 91 -12.83 1.55 12.82
N THR A 92 -12.27 0.60 12.09
CA THR A 92 -11.62 0.80 10.79
C THR A 92 -12.42 0.04 9.74
N ARG A 93 -12.68 0.70 8.60
CA ARG A 93 -13.35 0.09 7.45
C ARG A 93 -12.67 0.61 6.19
N ILE A 94 -12.04 -0.29 5.45
CA ILE A 94 -11.45 -0.01 4.15
C ILE A 94 -12.10 -0.97 3.15
N ALA A 95 -12.52 -0.44 2.01
CA ALA A 95 -13.21 -1.21 0.97
C ALA A 95 -12.60 -0.86 -0.38
N ASN A 96 -12.01 -1.86 -1.03
CA ASN A 96 -11.57 -1.79 -2.40
C ASN A 96 -12.29 -2.88 -3.19
N GLY A 97 -12.72 -2.57 -4.41
CA GLY A 97 -13.40 -3.52 -5.31
C GLY A 97 -12.75 -3.55 -6.68
N PHE A 98 -12.68 -4.73 -7.28
CA PHE A 98 -12.23 -4.95 -8.65
C PHE A 98 -13.38 -5.63 -9.42
N PHE A 99 -13.79 -5.02 -10.53
CA PHE A 99 -14.94 -5.44 -11.32
C PHE A 99 -14.48 -5.72 -12.75
N LEU A 100 -14.95 -6.82 -13.33
CA LEU A 100 -14.66 -7.26 -14.70
C LEU A 100 -15.98 -7.38 -15.48
N GLU A 101 -15.90 -7.19 -16.80
CA GLU A 101 -17.01 -7.42 -17.74
C GLU A 101 -17.20 -8.89 -18.09
#